data_AF-A0A845LJ34-F1
#
_entry.id   AF-A0A845LJ34-F1
#
_cell.length_a   1.000
_cell.length_b   1.000
_cell.length_c   1.000
_cell.angle_alpha   90.00
_cell.angle_beta   90.00
_cell.angle_gamma   90.00
#
_symmetry.space_group_name_H-M   'P 1'
#
loop_
_entity.id
_entity.type
_entity.pdbx_description
1 polymer ?
#
loop_
_entity_poly.entity_id
_entity_poly.type
_entity_poly.pdbx_seq_one_letter_code
_entity_poly.pdbx_strand_id
1 'polypeptide(L)' 'MSDNITLTPTPIQRNEFDVAIELAMYVARAQRLGKEEDVSDVFVRFFSLAKVLGATEPAKLIKYLPEELQNGIK' A
#
# COMPACT_ATOMS: atom_id res chain seq x y z
N MET A 1 1.18 -25.71 35.47
CA MET A 1 0.17 -25.03 34.64
C MET A 1 0.92 -24.33 33.53
N SER A 2 0.80 -24.83 32.32
CA SER A 2 1.40 -24.24 31.12
C SER A 2 0.38 -23.24 30.59
N ASP A 3 0.58 -21.96 30.91
CA ASP A 3 -0.26 -20.89 30.41
C ASP A 3 -0.19 -20.89 28.87
N ASN A 4 -1.34 -21.07 28.26
CA ASN A 4 -1.50 -21.12 26.82
C ASN A 4 -1.39 -19.67 26.30
N ILE A 5 -0.16 -19.23 25.98
CA ILE A 5 0.08 -17.90 25.42
C ILE A 5 -0.40 -17.93 23.97
N THR A 6 -1.68 -17.62 23.77
CA THR A 6 -2.25 -17.37 22.45
C THR A 6 -1.70 -16.05 21.94
N LEU A 7 -0.57 -16.09 21.24
CA LEU A 7 -0.09 -14.94 20.47
C LEU A 7 -1.05 -14.73 19.29
N THR A 8 -2.07 -13.90 19.47
CA THR A 8 -2.78 -13.33 18.32
C THR A 8 -1.77 -12.47 17.58
N PRO A 9 -1.38 -12.82 16.34
CA PRO A 9 -0.46 -11.98 15.59
C PRO A 9 -1.11 -10.62 15.43
N THR A 10 -0.50 -9.59 16.02
CA THR A 10 -0.87 -8.21 15.76
C THR A 10 -0.76 -8.05 14.24
N PRO A 11 -1.82 -7.62 13.53
CA PRO A 11 -1.71 -7.31 12.12
C PRO A 11 -0.52 -6.37 11.95
N ILE A 12 0.47 -6.75 11.13
CA ILE A 12 1.62 -5.89 10.87
C ILE A 12 1.04 -4.60 10.27
N GLN A 13 1.05 -3.53 11.06
CA GLN A 13 0.67 -2.21 10.59
C GLN A 13 1.78 -1.75 9.65
N ARG A 14 1.62 -2.02 8.36
CA ARG A 14 2.55 -1.53 7.33
C ARG A 14 2.43 -0.01 7.28
N ASN A 15 3.53 0.68 7.52
CA ASN A 15 3.59 2.12 7.36
C ASN A 15 3.66 2.48 5.86
N GLU A 16 3.40 3.74 5.51
CA GLU A 16 3.33 4.16 4.11
C GLU A 16 4.68 4.08 3.39
N PHE A 17 5.77 4.17 4.16
CA PHE A 17 7.13 4.07 3.64
C PHE A 17 7.45 2.66 3.17
N ASP A 18 7.15 1.64 3.99
CA ASP A 18 7.34 0.23 3.65
C ASP A 18 6.52 -0.16 2.42
N VAL A 19 5.26 0.31 2.36
CA VAL A 19 4.39 0.09 1.20
C VAL A 19 4.99 0.70 -0.07
N ALA A 20 5.52 1.93 0.03
CA ALA A 20 6.14 2.61 -1.10
C ALA A 20 7.40 1.88 -1.61
N ILE A 21 8.25 1.38 -0.69
CA ILE A 21 9.44 0.58 -1.04
C ILE A 21 9.03 -0.69 -1.77
N GLU A 22 8.10 -1.46 -1.23
CA GLU A 22 7.69 -2.73 -1.83
C GLU A 22 7.11 -2.55 -3.23
N LEU A 23 6.24 -1.53 -3.42
CA LEU A 23 5.66 -1.23 -4.73
C LEU A 23 6.71 -0.71 -5.72
N ALA A 24 7.64 0.14 -5.27
CA ALA A 24 8.73 0.61 -6.11
C ALA A 24 9.64 -0.54 -6.57
N MET A 25 10.00 -1.45 -5.66
CA MET A 25 10.76 -2.66 -5.99
C MET A 25 10.01 -3.57 -6.98
N TYR A 26 8.70 -3.74 -6.79
CA TYR A 26 7.87 -4.53 -7.69
C TYR A 26 7.89 -3.97 -9.11
N VAL A 27 7.63 -2.66 -9.26
CA VAL A 27 7.64 -1.99 -10.56
C VAL A 27 9.03 -1.97 -11.19
N ALA A 28 10.07 -1.67 -10.41
CA ALA A 28 11.45 -1.66 -10.89
C ALA A 28 11.83 -3.03 -11.48
N ARG A 29 11.44 -4.12 -10.84
CA ARG A 29 11.65 -5.49 -11.34
C ARG A 29 10.82 -5.78 -12.59
N ALA A 30 9.54 -5.43 -12.59
CA ALA A 30 8.64 -5.70 -13.71
C ALA A 30 9.02 -4.95 -14.98
N GLN A 31 9.45 -3.69 -14.86
CA GLN A 31 9.79 -2.81 -15.98
C GLN A 31 11.30 -2.79 -16.28
N ARG A 32 12.12 -3.51 -15.51
CA ARG A 32 13.58 -3.51 -15.62
C ARG A 32 14.18 -2.10 -15.56
N LEU A 33 13.70 -1.29 -14.60
CA LEU A 33 14.24 0.05 -14.38
C LEU A 33 15.71 -0.07 -13.96
N GLY A 34 16.58 0.57 -14.72
CA GLY A 34 18.04 0.48 -14.54
C GLY A 34 18.68 1.77 -14.06
N LYS A 35 17.96 2.90 -14.13
CA LYS A 35 18.45 4.21 -13.67
C LYS A 35 17.89 4.52 -12.30
N GLU A 36 18.73 5.16 -11.48
CA GLU A 36 18.36 5.61 -10.14
C GLU A 36 17.19 6.60 -10.16
N GLU A 37 17.19 7.50 -11.14
CA GLU A 37 16.13 8.50 -11.36
C GLU A 37 14.75 7.84 -11.56
N ASP A 38 14.68 6.80 -12.38
CA ASP A 38 13.42 6.07 -12.64
C ASP A 38 12.88 5.41 -11.36
N VAL A 39 13.77 4.87 -10.52
CA VAL A 39 13.39 4.23 -9.25
C VAL A 39 12.94 5.28 -8.23
N SER A 40 13.62 6.43 -8.17
CA SER A 40 13.25 7.57 -7.34
C SER A 40 11.85 8.08 -7.68
N ASP A 41 11.57 8.29 -8.97
CA ASP A 41 10.27 8.78 -9.42
C ASP A 41 9.12 7.83 -9.04
N VAL A 42 9.33 6.53 -9.21
CA VAL A 42 8.36 5.50 -8.83
C VAL A 42 8.15 5.48 -7.31
N PHE A 43 9.23 5.55 -6.52
CA PHE A 43 9.13 5.60 -5.06
C PHE A 43 8.33 6.82 -4.58
N VAL A 44 8.67 8.02 -5.07
CA VAL A 44 7.98 9.26 -4.71
C VAL A 44 6.49 9.19 -5.06
N ARG A 45 6.16 8.63 -6.22
CA ARG A 45 4.77 8.45 -6.65
C ARG A 45 3.98 7.51 -5.72
N PHE A 46 4.55 6.39 -5.30
CA PHE A 46 3.85 5.47 -4.39
C PHE A 46 3.78 6.00 -2.97
N PHE A 47 4.84 6.65 -2.47
CA PHE A 47 4.84 7.24 -1.14
C PHE A 47 3.83 8.37 -1.01
N SER A 48 3.81 9.30 -1.97
CA SER A 48 2.82 10.38 -1.99
C SER A 48 1.39 9.85 -2.04
N LEU A 49 1.13 8.82 -2.86
CA LEU A 49 -0.18 8.18 -2.93
C LEU A 49 -0.56 7.55 -1.59
N ALA A 50 0.31 6.75 -0.99
CA ALA A 50 0.04 6.10 0.30
C ALA A 50 -0.24 7.12 1.41
N LYS A 51 0.51 8.22 1.47
CA LYS A 51 0.28 9.31 2.42
C LYS A 51 -1.07 10.01 2.21
N VAL A 52 -1.44 10.29 0.96
CA VAL A 52 -2.74 10.90 0.66
C VAL A 52 -3.88 9.95 1.04
N LEU A 53 -3.77 8.66 0.70
CA LEU A 53 -4.78 7.66 1.03
C LEU A 53 -4.93 7.48 2.54
N GLY A 54 -3.83 7.46 3.30
CA GLY A 54 -3.87 7.38 4.76
C GLY A 54 -4.53 8.59 5.44
N ALA A 55 -4.52 9.75 4.79
CA ALA A 55 -5.17 10.98 5.27
C ALA A 55 -6.56 11.23 4.65
N THR A 56 -7.00 10.39 3.72
CA THR A 56 -8.28 10.57 3.00
C THR A 56 -9.36 9.67 3.59
N GLU A 57 -10.56 10.22 3.73
CA GLU A 57 -11.74 9.48 4.17
C GLU A 57 -12.10 8.36 3.16
N PRO A 58 -12.28 7.10 3.60
CA PRO A 58 -12.56 5.98 2.70
C PRO A 58 -13.74 6.19 1.76
N ALA A 59 -14.80 6.87 2.21
CA ALA A 59 -15.97 7.17 1.38
C ALA A 59 -15.61 7.98 0.12
N LYS A 60 -14.60 8.86 0.20
CA LYS A 60 -14.13 9.67 -0.95
C LYS A 60 -13.30 8.84 -1.93
N LEU A 61 -12.83 7.67 -1.52
CA LEU A 61 -12.02 6.76 -2.34
C LEU A 61 -12.87 5.79 -3.16
N ILE A 62 -14.12 5.52 -2.75
CA ILE A 62 -15.05 4.60 -3.43
C ILE A 62 -15.21 4.98 -4.91
N LYS A 63 -15.22 6.28 -5.24
CA LYS A 63 -15.35 6.79 -6.62
C LYS A 63 -14.21 6.36 -7.56
N TYR A 64 -13.07 5.94 -7.03
CA TYR A 64 -11.93 5.46 -7.80
C TYR A 64 -11.96 3.95 -8.03
N LEU A 65 -12.90 3.23 -7.41
CA LEU A 65 -13.12 1.80 -7.66
C LEU A 65 -13.93 1.61 -8.95
N PRO A 66 -13.69 0.53 -9.71
CA PRO A 66 -14.58 0.09 -10.79
C PRO A 66 -16.03 -0.05 -10.32
N GLU A 67 -17.00 0.24 -11.20
CA GLU A 67 -18.43 0.20 -10.87
C GLU A 67 -18.87 -1.17 -10.33
N GLU A 68 -18.28 -2.27 -10.81
CA GLU A 68 -18.62 -3.61 -10.32
C GLU A 68 -18.27 -3.80 -8.84
N LEU A 69 -17.20 -3.15 -8.37
CA LEU A 69 -16.74 -3.23 -6.98
C LEU A 69 -17.46 -2.23 -6.07
N GLN A 70 -17.97 -1.12 -6.61
CA GLN A 70 -18.72 -0.13 -5.83
C GLN A 70 -20.03 -0.70 -5.27
N ASN A 71 -20.69 -1.60 -6.01
CA ASN A 71 -21.98 -2.16 -5.63
C ASN A 71 -21.91 -3.15 -4.44
N GLY A 72 -20.75 -3.75 -4.18
CA GLY A 72 -20.55 -4.73 -3.10
C GLY A 72 -20.16 -4.13 -1.74
N ILE A 73 -19.96 -2.82 -1.66
CA ILE A 73 -19.48 -2.11 -0.45
C ILE A 73 -20.62 -1.29 0.20
N LYS A 74 -21.85 -1.39 -0.32
CA LYS A 74 -23.06 -0.74 0.25
C LYS A 74 -23.63 -1.48 1.45
#